data_AF-A0A6G3X3Z9-F1
#
_entry.id   AF-A0A6G3X3Z9-F1
#
_cell.length_a   1.000
_cell.length_b   1.000
_cell.length_c   1.000
_cell.angle_alpha   90.00
_cell.angle_beta   90.00
_cell.angle_gamma   90.00
#
_symmetry.space_group_name_H-M   'P 1'
#
loop_
_entity.id
_entity.type
_entity.pdbx_description
1 polymer ?
#
loop_
_entity_poly.entity_id
_entity_poly.type
_entity_poly.pdbx_seq_one_letter_code
_entity_poly.pdbx_strand_id
1 'polypeptide(L)'
;CARRLRRLTGSIGTWFRPSPTAYASPLLQRLAQRAGYPHVLGCDVESLDHAATGVAAVTRKVAGELRNGSVVELSLGRPVTVDALPLLLAEIGRRGLHAVTATELLGRPAAEVTRTAR
;
A
#
# COMPACT_ATOMS: atom_id res chain seq x y z
N CYS A 1 7.22 -18.04 -3.64
CA CYS A 1 7.66 -16.81 -2.95
C CYS A 1 7.98 -17.04 -1.47
N ALA A 2 7.01 -17.45 -0.63
CA ALA A 2 7.19 -17.60 0.83
C ALA A 2 8.48 -18.34 1.27
N ARG A 3 8.78 -19.51 0.69
CA ARG A 3 10.03 -20.25 0.99
C ARG A 3 11.31 -19.45 0.69
N ARG A 4 11.31 -18.65 -0.39
CA ARG A 4 12.45 -17.80 -0.77
C ARG A 4 12.60 -16.64 0.20
N LEU A 5 11.50 -15.99 0.56
CA LEU A 5 11.50 -14.92 1.58
C LEU A 5 12.06 -15.45 2.90
N ARG A 6 11.55 -16.58 3.42
CA ARG A 6 12.04 -17.15 4.68
C ARG A 6 13.55 -17.44 4.65
N ARG A 7 14.07 -17.96 3.54
CA ARG A 7 15.51 -18.19 3.40
C ARG A 7 16.33 -16.89 3.42
N LEU A 8 15.80 -15.80 2.84
CA LEU A 8 16.53 -14.54 2.69
C LEU A 8 16.36 -13.59 3.89
N THR A 9 15.22 -13.66 4.58
CA THR A 9 14.84 -12.68 5.62
C THR A 9 14.46 -13.32 6.95
N GLY A 10 14.46 -14.65 7.06
CA GLY A 10 14.04 -15.39 8.25
C GLY A 10 12.52 -15.55 8.41
N SER A 11 11.70 -14.86 7.62
CA SER A 11 10.24 -14.90 7.70
C SER A 11 9.58 -14.95 6.31
N ILE A 12 8.36 -15.49 6.24
CA ILE A 12 7.53 -15.41 5.02
C ILE A 12 6.89 -14.02 4.84
N GLY A 13 7.01 -13.16 5.86
CA GLY A 13 6.34 -11.87 5.96
C GLY A 13 5.03 -11.96 6.75
N THR A 14 4.51 -10.80 7.17
CA THR A 14 3.26 -10.68 7.95
C THR A 14 2.03 -10.52 7.06
N TRP A 15 2.22 -10.17 5.79
CA TRP A 15 1.15 -9.79 4.88
C TRP A 15 1.21 -10.64 3.61
N PHE A 16 0.08 -11.21 3.24
CA PHE A 16 -0.15 -11.69 1.88
C PHE A 16 -0.80 -10.59 1.06
N ARG A 17 -0.16 -10.16 -0.02
CA ARG A 17 -0.75 -9.20 -0.96
C ARG A 17 -1.11 -9.93 -2.26
N PRO A 18 -2.40 -10.07 -2.61
CA PRO A 18 -2.78 -10.57 -3.92
C PRO A 18 -2.39 -9.58 -5.04
N SER A 19 -2.59 -10.00 -6.29
CA SER A 19 -2.68 -9.06 -7.41
C SER A 19 -3.70 -7.94 -7.12
N PRO A 20 -3.59 -6.77 -7.78
CA PRO A 20 -4.38 -5.58 -7.45
C PRO A 20 -5.86 -5.89 -7.29
N THR A 21 -6.36 -5.66 -6.09
CA THR A 21 -7.77 -5.73 -5.73
C THR A 21 -7.98 -4.94 -4.46
N ALA A 22 -9.10 -4.20 -4.41
CA ALA A 22 -9.51 -3.52 -3.19
C ALA A 22 -9.87 -4.52 -2.07
N TYR A 23 -10.38 -5.71 -2.44
CA TYR A 23 -10.84 -6.71 -1.49
C TYR A 23 -10.38 -8.12 -1.86
N ALA A 24 -9.97 -8.89 -0.85
CA ALA A 24 -9.65 -10.29 -1.00
C ALA A 24 -10.90 -11.15 -0.89
N SER A 25 -11.12 -12.04 -1.87
CA SER A 25 -12.24 -12.99 -1.80
C SER A 25 -12.10 -13.95 -0.60
N PRO A 26 -13.21 -14.52 -0.09
CA PRO A 26 -13.15 -15.49 1.02
C PRO A 26 -12.28 -16.71 0.71
N LEU A 27 -12.21 -17.14 -0.56
CA LEU A 27 -11.31 -18.20 -0.98
C LEU A 27 -9.85 -17.78 -0.82
N LEU A 28 -9.50 -16.58 -1.29
CA LEU A 28 -8.14 -16.07 -1.21
C LEU A 28 -7.67 -15.90 0.24
N GLN A 29 -8.55 -15.38 1.11
CA GLN A 29 -8.26 -15.25 2.56
C GLN A 29 -7.96 -16.62 3.19
N ARG A 30 -8.79 -17.64 2.92
CA ARG A 30 -8.56 -19.02 3.40
C ARG A 30 -7.25 -19.61 2.88
N LEU A 31 -6.93 -19.37 1.61
CA LEU A 31 -5.67 -19.86 1.02
C LEU A 31 -4.45 -19.17 1.63
N ALA A 32 -4.52 -17.85 1.86
CA ALA A 32 -3.45 -17.10 2.52
C ALA A 32 -3.21 -17.61 3.94
N GLN A 33 -4.28 -17.84 4.72
CA GLN A 33 -4.20 -18.41 6.06
C GLN A 33 -3.57 -19.81 6.05
N ARG A 34 -4.01 -20.69 5.14
CA ARG A 34 -3.40 -22.04 4.98
C ARG A 34 -1.93 -21.98 4.59
N ALA A 35 -1.51 -20.96 3.86
CA ALA A 35 -0.11 -20.70 3.52
C ALA A 35 0.70 -20.08 4.68
N GLY A 36 0.07 -19.80 5.83
CA GLY A 36 0.71 -19.29 7.04
C GLY A 36 0.72 -17.76 7.16
N TYR A 37 0.01 -17.04 6.29
CA TYR A 37 -0.08 -15.58 6.37
C TYR A 37 -1.18 -15.16 7.36
N PRO A 38 -0.87 -14.35 8.38
CA PRO A 38 -1.86 -13.90 9.37
C PRO A 38 -2.81 -12.84 8.80
N HIS A 39 -2.38 -12.10 7.79
CA HIS A 39 -3.15 -11.00 7.22
C HIS A 39 -3.09 -10.98 5.69
N VAL A 40 -4.18 -10.50 5.07
CA VAL A 40 -4.25 -10.19 3.64
C VAL A 40 -4.39 -8.68 3.47
N LEU A 41 -3.52 -8.08 2.66
CA LEU A 41 -3.53 -6.64 2.40
C LEU A 41 -4.02 -6.36 0.97
N GLY A 42 -5.21 -5.78 0.86
CA GLY A 42 -5.71 -5.22 -0.41
C GLY A 42 -5.11 -3.84 -0.69
N CYS A 43 -5.22 -3.40 -1.94
CA CYS A 43 -4.83 -2.06 -2.36
C CYS A 43 -6.04 -1.38 -3.01
N ASP A 44 -6.47 -0.24 -2.47
CA ASP A 44 -7.61 0.50 -3.00
C ASP A 44 -7.22 1.53 -4.08
N VAL A 45 -5.93 1.90 -4.15
CA VAL A 45 -5.42 2.84 -5.16
C VAL A 45 -4.38 2.15 -6.03
N GLU A 46 -4.70 1.95 -7.31
CA GLU A 46 -3.75 1.49 -8.33
C GLU A 46 -3.11 2.69 -9.04
N SER A 47 -1.79 2.69 -9.19
CA SER A 47 -1.05 3.78 -9.83
C SER A 47 -1.14 3.82 -11.36
N LEU A 48 -1.50 2.70 -11.99
CA LEU A 48 -1.48 2.50 -13.45
C LEU A 48 -0.12 2.83 -14.09
N ASP A 49 0.97 2.68 -13.32
CA ASP A 49 2.33 2.98 -13.77
C ASP A 49 2.78 2.16 -14.99
N HIS A 50 2.14 1.01 -15.22
CA HIS A 50 2.37 0.15 -16.38
C HIS A 50 1.86 0.73 -17.70
N ALA A 51 0.87 1.62 -17.64
CA ALA A 51 0.26 2.26 -18.81
C ALA A 51 0.51 3.78 -18.84
N ALA A 52 1.29 4.30 -17.89
CA ALA A 52 1.50 5.72 -17.75
C ALA A 52 2.31 6.31 -18.91
N THR A 53 1.85 7.46 -19.42
CA THR A 53 2.56 8.24 -20.44
C THR A 53 3.68 9.12 -19.85
N GLY A 54 3.83 9.13 -18.53
CA GLY A 54 4.87 9.87 -17.81
C GLY A 54 4.53 10.08 -16.33
N VAL A 55 5.45 10.73 -15.60
CA VAL A 55 5.35 10.96 -14.14
C VAL A 55 4.05 11.65 -13.74
N ALA A 56 3.66 12.70 -14.48
CA ALA A 56 2.45 13.46 -14.18
C ALA A 56 1.16 12.63 -14.27
N ALA A 57 1.13 11.59 -15.13
CA ALA A 57 -0.02 10.69 -15.23
C ALA A 57 -0.16 9.83 -13.96
N VAL A 58 0.96 9.25 -13.49
CA VAL A 58 1.02 8.48 -12.25
C VAL A 58 0.63 9.36 -11.05
N THR A 59 1.27 10.52 -10.90
CA THR A 59 1.01 11.43 -9.78
C THR A 59 -0.44 11.86 -9.73
N ARG A 60 -1.03 12.24 -10.87
CA ARG A 60 -2.44 12.66 -10.94
C ARG A 60 -3.39 11.52 -10.61
N LYS A 61 -3.14 10.30 -11.12
CA LYS A 61 -3.97 9.12 -10.83
C LYS A 61 -3.99 8.82 -9.34
N VAL A 62 -2.81 8.68 -8.74
CA VAL A 62 -2.71 8.35 -7.31
C VAL A 62 -3.25 9.48 -6.44
N ALA A 63 -2.84 10.73 -6.69
CA ALA A 63 -3.32 11.87 -5.92
C ALA A 63 -4.84 12.07 -6.04
N GLY A 64 -5.44 11.77 -7.20
CA GLY A 64 -6.88 11.89 -7.41
C GLY A 64 -7.70 10.95 -6.53
N GLU A 65 -7.14 9.80 -6.14
CA GLU A 65 -7.84 8.75 -5.39
C GLU A 65 -7.38 8.60 -3.93
N LEU A 66 -6.27 9.24 -3.59
CA LEU A 66 -5.68 9.18 -2.26
C LEU A 66 -6.63 9.76 -1.19
N ARG A 67 -6.92 8.95 -0.17
CA ARG A 67 -7.66 9.31 1.04
C ARG A 67 -6.95 8.80 2.30
N ASN A 68 -7.38 9.26 3.47
CA ASN A 68 -6.92 8.70 4.74
C ASN A 68 -7.24 7.18 4.76
N GLY A 69 -6.25 6.36 5.11
CA GLY A 69 -6.40 4.90 5.11
C GLY A 69 -6.06 4.20 3.80
N SER A 70 -5.77 4.94 2.71
CA SER A 70 -5.44 4.32 1.42
C SER A 70 -4.16 3.48 1.46
N VAL A 71 -4.21 2.35 0.77
CA VAL A 71 -3.08 1.48 0.45
C VAL A 71 -2.84 1.58 -1.05
N VAL A 72 -1.73 2.23 -1.41
CA VAL A 72 -1.36 2.50 -2.81
C VAL A 72 -0.48 1.39 -3.35
N GLU A 73 -0.81 0.87 -4.53
CA GLU A 73 0.07 -0.02 -5.28
C GLU A 73 1.03 0.77 -6.18
N LEU A 74 2.33 0.49 -6.03
CA LEU A 74 3.42 1.05 -6.84
C LEU A 74 4.36 -0.08 -7.31
N SER A 75 4.84 -0.01 -8.55
CA SER A 75 5.89 -0.92 -9.06
C SER A 75 7.24 -0.23 -9.18
N LEU A 76 8.15 -0.49 -8.24
CA LEU A 76 9.51 0.06 -8.25
C LEU A 76 10.40 -0.51 -9.37
N GLY A 77 9.93 -1.49 -10.13
CA GLY A 77 10.59 -1.94 -11.36
C GLY A 77 10.43 -0.97 -12.53
N ARG A 78 9.64 0.10 -12.37
CA ARG A 78 9.38 1.10 -13.42
C ARG A 78 10.03 2.44 -13.05
N PRO A 79 10.91 3.01 -13.89
CA PRO A 79 11.53 4.31 -13.63
C PRO A 79 10.50 5.41 -13.36
N VAL A 80 9.40 5.44 -14.12
CA VAL A 80 8.32 6.43 -13.94
C VAL A 80 7.74 6.45 -12.51
N THR A 81 7.69 5.29 -11.85
CA THR A 81 7.20 5.15 -10.47
C THR A 81 8.22 5.69 -9.48
N VAL A 82 9.50 5.43 -9.71
CA VAL A 82 10.61 5.96 -8.89
C VAL A 82 10.65 7.47 -8.97
N ASP A 83 10.54 8.03 -10.18
CA ASP A 83 10.53 9.48 -10.43
C ASP A 83 9.27 10.17 -9.86
N ALA A 84 8.14 9.46 -9.80
CA ALA A 84 6.91 9.98 -9.22
C ALA A 84 6.92 9.97 -7.67
N LEU A 85 7.71 9.12 -7.03
CA LEU A 85 7.64 8.89 -5.58
C LEU A 85 7.86 10.16 -4.75
N PRO A 86 8.86 11.04 -5.02
CA PRO A 86 9.03 12.29 -4.28
C PRO A 86 7.80 13.22 -4.37
N LEU A 87 7.17 13.29 -5.54
CA LEU A 87 5.98 14.11 -5.78
C LEU A 87 4.77 13.57 -5.03
N LEU A 88 4.61 12.24 -4.99
CA LEU A 88 3.55 11.58 -4.23
C LEU A 88 3.71 11.84 -2.73
N LEU A 89 4.93 11.74 -2.19
CA LEU A 89 5.21 12.01 -0.78
C LEU A 89 4.96 13.48 -0.42
N ALA A 90 5.33 14.42 -1.30
CA ALA A 90 5.03 15.84 -1.13
C ALA A 90 3.51 16.11 -1.12
N GLU A 91 2.76 15.48 -2.02
CA GLU A 91 1.29 15.60 -2.07
C GLU A 91 0.61 14.99 -0.84
N ILE A 92 1.10 13.85 -0.34
CA ILE A 92 0.67 13.25 0.92
C ILE A 92 0.84 14.26 2.07
N GLY A 93 2.02 14.86 2.19
CA GLY A 93 2.31 15.87 3.22
C GLY A 93 1.46 17.14 3.08
N ARG A 94 1.26 17.63 1.85
CA ARG A 94 0.40 18.80 1.57
C ARG A 94 -1.05 18.59 2.02
N ARG A 95 -1.53 17.34 2.02
CA ARG A 95 -2.87 16.96 2.51
C ARG A 95 -2.93 16.69 4.02
N GLY A 96 -1.83 16.86 4.74
CA GLY A 96 -1.73 16.49 6.16
C GLY A 96 -1.76 14.97 6.39
N LEU A 97 -1.58 14.17 5.34
CA LEU A 97 -1.47 12.71 5.43
C LEU A 97 -0.02 12.30 5.68
N HIS A 98 0.18 11.07 6.16
CA HIS A 98 1.49 10.51 6.44
C HIS A 98 1.62 9.17 5.74
N ALA A 99 2.72 8.96 5.02
CA ALA A 99 3.08 7.66 4.50
C ALA A 99 3.57 6.80 5.68
N VAL A 100 2.97 5.63 5.85
CA VAL A 100 3.24 4.71 6.97
C VAL A 100 3.37 3.28 6.45
N THR A 101 3.95 2.40 7.27
CA THR A 101 3.96 0.97 7.01
C THR A 101 2.56 0.36 7.14
N ALA A 102 2.33 -0.81 6.52
CA ALA A 102 1.08 -1.55 6.69
C ALA A 102 0.78 -1.91 8.16
N THR A 103 1.83 -2.18 8.95
CA THR A 103 1.71 -2.45 10.39
C THR A 103 1.22 -1.23 11.15
N GLU A 104 1.72 -0.04 10.86
CA GLU A 104 1.24 1.19 11.51
C GLU A 104 -0.18 1.55 11.06
N LEU A 105 -0.48 1.36 9.78
CA LEU A 105 -1.81 1.63 9.23
C LEU A 105 -2.90 0.77 9.90
N LEU A 106 -2.60 -0.51 10.14
CA LEU A 106 -3.56 -1.48 10.67
C LEU A 106 -3.41 -1.76 12.17
N GLY A 107 -2.32 -1.30 12.78
CA GLY A 107 -1.98 -1.48 14.19
C GLY A 107 -2.30 -0.27 15.08
N ARG A 108 -2.69 0.88 14.52
CA ARG A 108 -3.16 2.02 15.33
C ARG A 108 -4.54 1.72 15.92
N PRO A 109 -4.72 1.70 17.26
CA PRO A 109 -6.04 1.79 17.85
C PRO A 109 -6.68 3.14 17.44
N ALA A 110 -7.99 3.14 17.20
CA ALA A 110 -8.75 4.29 16.70
C ALA A 110 -8.87 5.49 17.68
N ALA A 111 -7.95 5.65 18.62
CA ALA A 111 -8.05 6.63 19.70
C ALA A 111 -6.71 7.35 19.93
N GLU A 112 -6.33 8.24 19.02
CA GLU A 112 -5.49 9.42 19.35
C GLU A 112 -5.58 10.52 18.28
N VAL A 113 -6.79 10.73 17.74
CA VAL A 113 -7.17 11.97 17.04
C VAL A 113 -8.23 12.66 17.89
N THR A 114 -7.93 12.86 19.17
CA THR A 114 -8.69 13.80 19.99
C THR A 114 -8.14 15.19 19.73
N ARG A 115 -8.94 15.97 19.01
CA ARG A 115 -8.99 17.45 19.03
C ARG A 115 -8.23 18.04 20.23
N THR A 116 -7.15 18.76 19.94
CA THR A 116 -6.82 19.96 20.71
C THR A 116 -7.00 21.15 19.79
N ALA A 117 -8.25 21.63 19.72
CA ALA A 117 -8.49 23.03 19.48
C ALA A 117 -8.15 23.77 20.77
N ARG A 118 -7.18 24.67 20.71
CA ARG A 118 -7.10 25.88 21.54
C ARG A 118 -6.66 27.02 20.64
#